data_AF-A0A660QHI4-F1
#
_entry.id   AF-A0A660QHI4-F1
#
_cell.length_a   1.000
_cell.length_b   1.000
_cell.length_c   1.000
_cell.angle_alpha   90.00
_cell.angle_beta   90.00
_cell.angle_gamma   90.00
#
_symmetry.space_group_name_H-M   'P 1'
#
loop_
_entity.id
_entity.type
_entity.pdbx_description
1 polymer ?
#
loop_
_entity_poly.entity_id
_entity_poly.type
_entity_poly.pdbx_seq_one_letter_code
_entity_poly.pdbx_strand_id
1 'polypeptide(L)'
;MIPWIISPYSFDGSVVRFEKLVERMRELNLKSVLLADRNFHAAVKFNKILKGKGLIPVHGLWIEDKVYVARSRKGFESLVRFYNRWDNKLEDVVILERRQLKPIRYLTPDEKIGYKFMCILFGNSADESQIMEGHFDEICDVVGADAYDLAVKQTLPDPTPDWKERLEGKAKDLGEVYLDRLKQELSLIEKKGFERYFWIVKEIVETARRMRIDVGPGRGSAVGSLVAYLMGITSIDPLKYDLLFERFLNEGRKEAPDIDIDIEDRFRKDLIQKLSERFFV
;
A
#
# COMPACT_ATOMS: atom_id res chain seq x y z
N MET A 1 26.06 19.32 -5.90
CA MET A 1 25.84 17.85 -5.81
C MET A 1 24.45 17.61 -5.27
N ILE A 2 23.82 16.50 -5.66
CA ILE A 2 22.47 16.14 -5.21
C ILE A 2 22.54 15.21 -4.00
N PRO A 3 21.75 15.42 -2.94
CA PRO A 3 21.63 14.48 -1.83
C PRO A 3 20.81 13.28 -2.29
N TRP A 4 21.42 12.10 -2.26
CA TRP A 4 20.80 10.84 -2.62
C TRP A 4 20.56 10.02 -1.36
N ILE A 5 19.31 9.94 -0.95
CA ILE A 5 18.89 9.16 0.21
C ILE A 5 18.83 7.70 -0.17
N ILE A 6 19.47 6.88 0.65
CA ILE A 6 19.34 5.43 0.63
C ILE A 6 18.71 5.05 1.97
N SER A 7 17.59 4.34 1.94
CA SER A 7 16.80 4.05 3.13
C SER A 7 17.24 2.74 3.80
N PRO A 8 16.83 2.52 5.06
CA PRO A 8 17.04 1.23 5.72
C PRO A 8 16.44 0.03 4.97
N TYR A 9 15.49 0.25 4.05
CA TYR A 9 14.88 -0.80 3.23
C TYR A 9 15.80 -1.32 2.12
N SER A 10 16.94 -0.68 1.87
CA SER A 10 18.01 -1.22 1.02
C SER A 10 18.86 -2.29 1.71
N PHE A 11 18.74 -2.47 3.03
CA PHE A 11 19.55 -3.40 3.83
C PHE A 11 21.07 -3.23 3.66
N ASP A 12 21.51 -2.01 3.35
CA ASP A 12 22.91 -1.65 3.10
C ASP A 12 23.57 -0.91 4.28
N GLY A 13 22.92 -0.97 5.44
CA GLY A 13 23.37 -0.34 6.69
C GLY A 13 22.75 1.03 6.96
N SER A 14 21.98 1.61 6.05
CA SER A 14 21.32 2.90 6.28
C SER A 14 20.48 2.93 7.55
N VAL A 15 20.57 4.06 8.26
CA VAL A 15 19.82 4.37 9.50
C VAL A 15 18.94 5.61 9.35
N VAL A 16 18.75 6.10 8.13
CA VAL A 16 17.95 7.29 7.85
C VAL A 16 16.51 7.08 8.32
N ARG A 17 16.00 8.03 9.12
CA ARG A 17 14.59 8.14 9.48
C ARG A 17 13.97 9.30 8.72
N PHE A 18 12.88 9.06 8.00
CA PHE A 18 12.29 10.07 7.12
C PHE A 18 11.74 11.28 7.89
N GLU A 19 11.30 11.10 9.14
CA GLU A 19 10.85 12.19 9.99
C GLU A 19 12.01 13.16 10.31
N LYS A 20 13.19 12.63 10.64
CA LYS A 20 14.42 13.44 10.82
C LYS A 20 14.94 14.01 9.51
N LEU A 21 14.76 13.30 8.39
CA LEU A 21 15.14 13.81 7.07
C LEU A 21 14.35 15.09 6.73
N VAL A 22 13.05 15.14 7.05
CA VAL A 22 12.25 16.37 6.88
C VAL A 22 12.82 17.54 7.68
N GLU A 23 13.20 17.31 8.93
CA GLU A 23 13.85 18.32 9.78
C GLU A 23 15.15 18.80 9.13
N ARG A 24 15.98 17.85 8.68
CA ARG A 24 17.25 18.14 8.04
C ARG A 24 17.11 18.91 6.73
N MET A 25 16.12 18.57 5.91
CA MET A 25 15.82 19.29 4.68
C MET A 25 15.45 20.75 4.97
N ARG A 26 14.68 21.02 6.04
CA ARG A 26 14.31 22.40 6.43
C ARG A 26 15.52 23.21 6.88
N GLU A 27 16.40 22.61 7.67
CA GLU A 27 17.66 23.26 8.09
C GLU A 27 18.54 23.65 6.90
N LEU A 28 18.54 22.81 5.85
CA LEU A 28 19.30 23.04 4.62
C LEU A 28 18.51 23.84 3.56
N ASN A 29 17.29 24.29 3.88
CA ASN A 29 16.38 24.98 2.98
C ASN A 29 16.10 24.23 1.66
N LEU A 30 16.01 22.89 1.73
CA LEU A 30 15.69 22.01 0.60
C LEU A 30 14.18 21.74 0.53
N LYS A 31 13.64 21.82 -0.69
CA LYS A 31 12.24 21.52 -1.01
C LYS A 31 12.06 20.12 -1.58
N SER A 32 13.08 19.58 -2.25
CA SER A 32 13.05 18.28 -2.91
C SER A 32 14.21 17.39 -2.47
N VAL A 33 14.02 16.07 -2.51
CA VAL A 33 15.10 15.11 -2.23
C VAL A 33 14.87 13.80 -2.98
N LEU A 34 15.97 13.17 -3.41
CA LEU A 34 15.96 11.89 -4.11
C LEU A 34 16.03 10.73 -3.11
N LEU A 35 15.04 9.84 -3.15
CA LEU A 35 15.15 8.49 -2.61
C LEU A 35 15.41 7.52 -3.76
N ALA A 36 16.56 6.84 -3.75
CA ALA A 36 16.80 5.75 -4.68
C ALA A 36 17.45 4.56 -3.97
N ASP A 37 16.62 3.57 -3.70
CA ASP A 37 17.03 2.29 -3.14
C ASP A 37 17.30 1.29 -4.27
N ARG A 38 17.77 0.08 -3.92
CA ARG A 38 17.81 -1.07 -4.86
C ARG A 38 16.44 -1.72 -5.08
N ASN A 39 15.40 -1.20 -4.43
CA ASN A 39 14.02 -1.66 -4.47
C ASN A 39 13.08 -0.46 -4.23
N PHE A 40 11.76 -0.69 -4.17
CA PHE A 40 10.77 0.37 -3.94
C PHE A 40 10.04 0.28 -2.58
N HIS A 41 10.52 -0.53 -1.63
CA HIS A 41 9.81 -0.80 -0.38
C HIS A 41 9.59 0.46 0.47
N ALA A 42 10.48 1.45 0.36
CA ALA A 42 10.37 2.71 1.08
C ALA A 42 9.52 3.78 0.38
N ALA A 43 9.21 3.62 -0.91
CA ALA A 43 8.65 4.68 -1.76
C ALA A 43 7.35 5.25 -1.21
N VAL A 44 6.38 4.40 -0.85
CA VAL A 44 5.06 4.86 -0.34
C VAL A 44 5.21 5.62 0.98
N LYS A 45 6.02 5.09 1.92
CA LYS A 45 6.24 5.72 3.22
C LYS A 45 6.94 7.08 3.06
N PHE A 46 7.98 7.12 2.24
CA PHE A 46 8.73 8.34 1.91
C PHE A 46 7.82 9.39 1.27
N ASN A 47 7.07 9.02 0.23
CA ASN A 47 6.14 9.92 -0.46
C ASN A 47 5.10 10.51 0.50
N LYS A 48 4.47 9.67 1.34
CA LYS A 48 3.45 10.10 2.31
C LYS A 48 4.01 11.11 3.31
N ILE A 49 5.20 10.85 3.87
CA ILE A 49 5.81 11.72 4.90
C ILE A 49 6.20 13.08 4.31
N LEU A 50 6.90 13.10 3.17
CA LEU A 50 7.38 14.35 2.57
C LEU A 50 6.24 15.22 2.07
N LYS A 51 5.28 14.64 1.33
CA LYS A 51 4.11 15.40 0.86
C LYS A 51 3.26 15.93 1.99
N GLY A 52 3.09 15.15 3.06
CA GLY A 52 2.39 15.59 4.27
C GLY A 52 3.03 16.81 4.95
N LYS A 53 4.25 17.17 4.56
CA LYS A 53 5.00 18.35 5.05
C LYS A 53 5.24 19.39 3.96
N GLY A 54 4.61 19.27 2.79
CA GLY A 54 4.74 20.19 1.66
C GLY A 54 6.07 20.08 0.89
N LEU A 55 6.81 18.97 1.07
CA LEU A 55 8.06 18.69 0.35
C LEU A 55 7.80 17.83 -0.88
N ILE A 56 8.75 17.85 -1.82
CA ILE A 56 8.67 17.16 -3.10
C ILE A 56 9.51 15.87 -3.05
N PRO A 57 8.89 14.69 -2.91
CA PRO A 57 9.60 13.42 -2.98
C PRO A 57 9.94 13.07 -4.44
N VAL A 58 11.22 12.86 -4.73
CA VAL A 58 11.67 12.31 -6.02
C VAL A 58 12.11 10.87 -5.80
N HIS A 59 11.66 9.97 -6.67
CA HIS A 59 11.92 8.54 -6.54
C HIS A 59 12.86 8.07 -7.63
N GLY A 60 13.74 7.13 -7.29
CA GLY A 60 14.59 6.47 -8.24
C GLY A 60 14.89 5.03 -7.87
N LEU A 61 15.66 4.39 -8.74
CA LEU A 61 16.15 3.03 -8.61
C LEU A 61 17.66 3.04 -8.80
N TRP A 62 18.39 2.53 -7.82
CA TRP A 62 19.84 2.39 -7.89
C TRP A 62 20.23 1.00 -8.39
N ILE A 63 20.98 0.96 -9.48
CA ILE A 63 21.52 -0.27 -10.07
C ILE A 63 22.99 -0.03 -10.38
N GLU A 64 23.87 -0.83 -9.78
CA GLU A 64 25.32 -0.77 -9.98
C GLU A 64 25.92 0.64 -9.78
N ASP A 65 26.34 1.31 -10.86
CA ASP A 65 26.95 2.64 -10.87
C ASP A 65 25.98 3.78 -11.22
N LYS A 66 24.72 3.44 -11.55
CA LYS A 66 23.72 4.37 -12.07
C LYS A 66 22.51 4.49 -11.17
N VAL A 67 21.92 5.69 -11.15
CA VAL A 67 20.66 5.96 -10.47
C VAL A 67 19.64 6.45 -11.48
N TYR A 68 18.58 5.67 -11.65
CA TYR A 68 17.48 5.94 -12.57
C TYR A 68 16.41 6.72 -11.81
N VAL A 69 16.18 7.98 -12.18
CA VAL A 69 15.32 8.92 -11.47
C VAL A 69 14.05 9.20 -12.26
N ALA A 70 12.88 9.02 -11.64
CA ALA A 70 11.60 9.33 -12.25
C ALA A 70 11.33 10.84 -12.24
N ARG A 71 10.92 11.40 -13.38
CA ARG A 71 10.49 12.81 -13.47
C ARG A 71 9.01 13.01 -13.13
N SER A 72 8.19 11.99 -13.36
CA SER A 72 6.75 12.05 -13.04
C SER A 72 6.25 10.72 -12.48
N ARG A 73 4.94 10.68 -12.16
CA ARG A 73 4.22 9.45 -11.84
C ARG A 73 4.42 8.37 -12.90
N LYS A 74 4.37 8.76 -14.19
CA LYS A 74 4.54 7.83 -15.30
C LYS A 74 5.97 7.26 -15.32
N GLY A 75 6.96 8.09 -15.02
CA GLY A 75 8.33 7.65 -14.84
C GLY A 75 8.49 6.68 -13.68
N PHE A 76 7.85 6.95 -12.55
CA PHE A 76 7.87 6.04 -11.41
C PHE A 76 7.22 4.69 -11.73
N GLU A 77 6.05 4.69 -12.37
CA GLU A 77 5.36 3.47 -12.81
C GLU A 77 6.22 2.68 -13.82
N SER A 78 6.91 3.36 -14.73
CA SER A 78 7.86 2.74 -15.67
C SER A 78 9.04 2.10 -14.94
N LEU A 79 9.63 2.77 -13.94
CA LEU A 79 10.69 2.17 -13.12
C LEU A 79 10.22 0.95 -12.33
N VAL A 80 9.00 0.98 -11.80
CA VAL A 80 8.43 -0.18 -11.08
C VAL A 80 8.24 -1.37 -12.02
N ARG A 81 7.74 -1.14 -13.25
CA ARG A 81 7.62 -2.19 -14.27
C ARG A 81 8.98 -2.77 -14.67
N PHE A 82 9.97 -1.90 -14.83
CA PHE A 82 11.36 -2.26 -15.13
C PHE A 82 11.98 -3.12 -14.02
N TYR A 83 11.87 -2.69 -12.77
CA TYR A 83 12.34 -3.45 -11.61
C TYR A 83 11.73 -4.85 -11.52
N ASN A 84 10.44 -4.98 -11.80
CA ASN A 84 9.73 -6.27 -11.79
C ASN A 84 9.92 -7.10 -13.08
N ARG A 85 10.70 -6.60 -14.06
CA ARG A 85 10.91 -7.23 -15.37
C ARG A 85 9.63 -7.46 -16.16
N TRP A 86 8.61 -6.63 -15.93
CA TRP A 86 7.35 -6.67 -16.68
C TRP A 86 7.47 -5.93 -18.02
N ASP A 87 8.31 -4.91 -18.07
CA ASP A 87 8.60 -4.13 -19.27
C ASP A 87 10.05 -3.62 -19.19
N ASN A 88 10.78 -3.65 -20.30
CA ASN A 88 12.15 -3.15 -20.36
C ASN A 88 12.21 -1.67 -20.79
N LYS A 89 11.08 -1.08 -21.20
CA LYS A 89 11.02 0.30 -21.64
C LYS A 89 10.97 1.26 -20.46
N LEU A 90 11.95 2.16 -20.43
CA LEU A 90 11.97 3.30 -19.52
C LEU A 90 11.38 4.52 -20.21
N GLU A 91 10.35 5.10 -19.60
CA GLU A 91 9.70 6.32 -20.05
C GLU A 91 9.79 7.37 -18.97
N ASP A 92 10.12 8.61 -19.33
CA ASP A 92 10.14 9.75 -18.39
C ASP A 92 11.08 9.56 -17.16
N VAL A 93 12.24 8.97 -17.44
CA VAL A 93 13.31 8.68 -16.48
C VAL A 93 14.59 9.37 -16.93
N VAL A 94 15.33 9.94 -15.97
CA VAL A 94 16.68 10.50 -16.16
C VAL A 94 17.68 9.58 -15.48
N ILE A 95 18.83 9.34 -16.11
CA ILE A 95 19.90 8.54 -15.51
C ILE A 95 20.97 9.49 -14.98
N LEU A 96 21.31 9.35 -13.70
CA LEU A 96 22.38 10.08 -13.04
C LEU A 96 23.54 9.13 -12.72
N GLU A 97 24.74 9.60 -12.97
CA GLU A 97 25.98 8.92 -12.59
C GLU A 97 26.24 9.10 -11.10
N ARG A 98 26.79 8.08 -10.42
CA ARG A 98 27.08 8.14 -8.97
C ARG A 98 27.92 9.37 -8.57
N ARG A 99 28.83 9.84 -9.44
CA ARG A 99 29.65 11.05 -9.20
C ARG A 99 28.86 12.36 -9.08
N GLN A 100 27.63 12.41 -9.58
CA GLN A 100 26.74 13.58 -9.47
C GLN A 100 25.99 13.61 -8.13
N LEU A 101 26.03 12.50 -7.40
CA LEU A 101 25.22 12.22 -6.22
C LEU A 101 26.10 12.09 -4.98
N LYS A 102 25.56 12.52 -3.84
CA LYS A 102 26.16 12.31 -2.52
C LYS A 102 25.29 11.30 -1.77
N PRO A 103 25.74 10.04 -1.58
CA PRO A 103 24.94 9.02 -0.90
C PRO A 103 24.82 9.33 0.59
N ILE A 104 23.58 9.35 1.08
CA ILE A 104 23.22 9.67 2.46
C ILE A 104 22.56 8.43 3.10
N ARG A 105 23.24 7.88 4.11
CA ARG A 105 22.79 6.71 4.90
C ARG A 105 22.59 7.02 6.38
N TYR A 106 22.95 8.22 6.79
CA TYR A 106 22.77 8.77 8.12
C TYR A 106 22.74 10.30 7.98
N LEU A 107 22.04 11.00 8.87
CA LEU A 107 21.78 12.44 8.70
C LEU A 107 22.71 13.30 9.54
N THR A 108 23.18 12.76 10.67
CA THR A 108 24.01 13.46 11.66
C THR A 108 25.27 12.67 12.02
N PRO A 109 26.36 13.32 12.49
CA PRO A 109 27.59 12.65 12.89
C PRO A 109 27.39 11.50 13.89
N ASP A 110 26.50 11.66 14.87
CA ASP A 110 26.25 10.68 15.93
C ASP A 110 25.64 9.37 15.40
N GLU A 111 24.88 9.45 14.31
CA GLU A 111 24.25 8.29 13.66
C GLU A 111 25.27 7.43 12.89
N LYS A 112 26.50 7.92 12.67
CA LYS A 112 27.57 7.20 11.95
C LYS A 112 27.94 5.89 12.63
N ILE A 113 27.92 5.84 13.96
CA ILE A 113 28.19 4.59 14.71
C ILE A 113 27.09 3.57 14.43
N GLY A 114 25.82 4.01 14.43
CA GLY A 114 24.67 3.17 14.08
C GLY A 114 24.76 2.64 12.66
N TYR A 115 25.09 3.49 11.68
CA TYR A 115 25.33 3.09 10.29
C TYR A 115 26.39 1.99 10.19
N LYS A 116 27.56 2.18 10.81
CA LYS A 116 28.65 1.18 10.80
C LYS A 116 28.22 -0.14 11.44
N PHE A 117 27.50 -0.08 12.57
CA PHE A 117 26.98 -1.27 13.22
C PHE A 117 26.01 -2.04 12.31
N MET A 118 25.08 -1.33 11.65
CA MET A 118 24.14 -1.95 10.72
C MET A 118 24.83 -2.54 9.48
N CYS A 119 25.90 -1.91 8.97
CA CYS A 119 26.72 -2.51 7.92
C CYS A 119 27.30 -3.86 8.36
N ILE A 120 27.91 -3.93 9.56
CA ILE A 120 28.44 -5.17 10.11
C ILE A 120 27.35 -6.22 10.27
N LEU A 121 26.19 -5.83 10.82
CA LEU A 121 25.06 -6.74 11.05
C LEU A 121 24.54 -7.37 9.75
N PHE A 122 24.51 -6.61 8.65
CA PHE A 122 24.06 -7.10 7.35
C PHE A 122 25.19 -7.68 6.48
N GLY A 123 26.42 -7.76 7.00
CA GLY A 123 27.57 -8.27 6.24
C GLY A 123 28.03 -7.35 5.10
N ASN A 124 27.70 -6.06 5.17
CA ASN A 124 28.15 -5.05 4.22
C ASN A 124 29.43 -4.36 4.69
N SER A 125 30.25 -3.89 3.76
CA SER A 125 31.29 -2.92 4.07
C SER A 125 30.69 -1.53 4.24
N ALA A 126 31.17 -0.79 5.24
CA ALA A 126 30.86 0.64 5.33
C ALA A 126 31.53 1.34 4.14
N ASP A 127 30.72 2.02 3.32
CA ASP A 127 31.16 2.74 2.13
C ASP A 127 31.30 4.24 2.40
N GLU A 128 31.57 5.03 1.35
CA GLU A 128 31.70 6.49 1.38
C GLU A 128 30.35 7.23 1.61
N SER A 129 29.55 6.75 2.55
CA SER A 129 28.36 7.46 3.02
C SER A 129 28.74 8.75 3.72
N GLN A 130 28.12 9.86 3.32
CA GLN A 130 28.45 11.19 3.82
C GLN A 130 27.30 11.78 4.64
N ILE A 131 27.67 12.69 5.54
CA ILE A 131 26.68 13.47 6.29
C ILE A 131 25.99 14.43 5.31
N MET A 132 24.68 14.60 5.48
CA MET A 132 23.87 15.57 4.74
C MET A 132 24.14 16.97 5.27
N GLU A 133 25.30 17.54 4.94
CA GLU A 133 25.79 18.86 5.34
C GLU A 133 26.25 19.67 4.13
N GLY A 134 26.10 20.99 4.24
CA GLY A 134 26.49 21.97 3.22
C GLY A 134 25.34 22.36 2.28
N HIS A 135 25.69 22.89 1.12
CA HIS A 135 24.74 23.26 0.09
C HIS A 135 24.52 22.13 -0.91
N PHE A 136 23.27 21.93 -1.30
CA PHE A 136 22.82 20.86 -2.18
C PHE A 136 21.94 21.43 -3.29
N ASP A 137 22.04 20.86 -4.48
CA ASP A 137 21.18 21.22 -5.60
C ASP A 137 19.79 20.59 -5.39
N GLU A 138 18.74 21.32 -5.76
CA GLU A 138 17.36 20.82 -5.77
C GLU A 138 17.19 19.77 -6.86
N ILE A 139 16.90 18.53 -6.48
CA ILE A 139 16.77 17.44 -7.46
C ILE A 139 15.68 17.73 -8.49
N CYS A 140 14.56 18.35 -8.09
CA CYS A 140 13.47 18.67 -9.01
C CYS A 140 13.93 19.58 -10.15
N ASP A 141 14.78 20.57 -9.84
CA ASP A 141 15.29 21.52 -10.82
C ASP A 141 16.32 20.86 -11.74
N VAL A 142 17.14 19.96 -11.19
CA VAL A 142 18.19 19.26 -11.96
C VAL A 142 17.60 18.27 -12.96
N VAL A 143 16.56 17.51 -12.58
CA VAL A 143 15.99 16.46 -13.45
C VAL A 143 14.67 16.85 -14.11
N GLY A 144 14.12 18.01 -13.77
CA GLY A 144 12.79 18.43 -14.22
C GLY A 144 11.70 17.50 -13.67
N ALA A 145 11.76 17.18 -12.38
CA ALA A 145 10.75 16.33 -11.73
C ALA A 145 9.63 17.16 -11.09
N ASP A 146 8.40 16.72 -11.30
CA ASP A 146 7.22 17.32 -10.67
C ASP A 146 6.81 16.56 -9.40
N ALA A 147 6.08 17.23 -8.51
CA ALA A 147 5.42 16.55 -7.40
C ALA A 147 4.27 15.68 -7.92
N TYR A 148 4.30 14.38 -7.61
CA TYR A 148 3.22 13.46 -7.97
C TYR A 148 2.67 12.68 -6.77
N ASP A 149 1.56 11.97 -6.97
CA ASP A 149 1.00 11.08 -5.96
C ASP A 149 1.06 9.61 -6.36
N LEU A 150 1.26 8.76 -5.36
CA LEU A 150 1.28 7.30 -5.50
C LEU A 150 -0.07 6.66 -5.16
N ALA A 151 -1.10 7.45 -4.86
CA ALA A 151 -2.44 6.93 -4.65
C ALA A 151 -2.95 6.20 -5.91
N VAL A 152 -3.46 4.99 -5.72
CA VAL A 152 -4.04 4.15 -6.77
C VAL A 152 -5.56 4.14 -6.60
N LYS A 153 -6.30 4.35 -7.69
CA LYS A 153 -7.74 4.10 -7.71
C LYS A 153 -7.95 2.60 -7.88
N GLN A 154 -8.63 1.97 -6.93
CA GLN A 154 -9.00 0.56 -7.05
C GLN A 154 -10.20 0.44 -8.00
N THR A 155 -10.11 -0.46 -8.98
CA THR A 155 -11.25 -0.85 -9.80
C THR A 155 -11.67 -2.24 -9.38
N LEU A 156 -12.79 -2.34 -8.66
CA LEU A 156 -13.39 -3.60 -8.25
C LEU A 156 -14.53 -3.99 -9.21
N PRO A 157 -14.77 -5.29 -9.44
CA PRO A 157 -15.86 -5.77 -10.27
C PRO A 157 -17.22 -5.38 -9.68
N ASP A 158 -18.18 -5.10 -10.55
CA ASP A 158 -19.55 -4.81 -10.14
C ASP A 158 -20.28 -6.07 -9.66
N PRO A 159 -21.14 -5.96 -8.64
CA PRO A 159 -22.11 -7.00 -8.31
C PRO A 159 -23.04 -7.32 -9.47
N THR A 160 -23.61 -8.54 -9.50
CA THR A 160 -24.69 -8.83 -10.47
C THR A 160 -25.91 -7.97 -10.16
N PRO A 161 -26.69 -7.50 -11.16
CA PRO A 161 -27.81 -6.58 -10.92
C PRO A 161 -28.84 -7.05 -9.89
N ASP A 162 -29.07 -8.37 -9.82
CA ASP A 162 -30.03 -9.03 -8.94
C ASP A 162 -29.53 -9.28 -7.50
N TRP A 163 -28.29 -8.88 -7.16
CA TRP A 163 -27.69 -9.27 -5.90
C TRP A 163 -28.47 -8.79 -4.67
N LYS A 164 -29.00 -7.56 -4.69
CA LYS A 164 -29.81 -6.99 -3.59
C LYS A 164 -31.13 -7.75 -3.44
N GLU A 165 -31.82 -8.01 -4.55
CA GLU A 165 -33.09 -8.74 -4.58
C GLU A 165 -32.94 -10.15 -3.98
N ARG A 166 -31.84 -10.84 -4.28
CA ARG A 166 -31.53 -12.15 -3.68
C ARG A 166 -31.31 -12.07 -2.18
N LEU A 167 -30.65 -11.01 -1.67
CA LEU A 167 -30.48 -10.83 -0.23
C LEU A 167 -31.80 -10.50 0.45
N GLU A 168 -32.63 -9.67 -0.16
CA GLU A 168 -33.97 -9.34 0.35
C GLU A 168 -34.86 -10.57 0.43
N GLY A 169 -34.82 -11.45 -0.56
CA GLY A 169 -35.52 -12.75 -0.53
C GLY A 169 -35.09 -13.58 0.69
N LYS A 170 -33.79 -13.79 0.87
CA LYS A 170 -33.25 -14.53 2.02
C LYS A 170 -33.63 -13.90 3.37
N ALA A 171 -33.61 -12.57 3.47
CA ALA A 171 -33.96 -11.87 4.70
C ALA A 171 -35.47 -11.97 5.00
N LYS A 172 -36.32 -11.89 3.98
CA LYS A 172 -37.78 -12.11 4.13
C LYS A 172 -38.09 -13.50 4.67
N ASP A 173 -37.40 -14.52 4.17
CA ASP A 173 -37.57 -15.91 4.64
C ASP A 173 -37.17 -16.10 6.11
N LEU A 174 -36.26 -15.27 6.63
CA LEU A 174 -35.83 -15.28 8.04
C LEU A 174 -36.72 -14.41 8.95
N GLY A 175 -37.52 -13.51 8.39
CA GLY A 175 -38.51 -12.69 9.09
C GLY A 175 -38.26 -11.18 9.00
N GLU A 176 -39.26 -10.39 9.41
CA GLU A 176 -39.26 -8.93 9.29
C GLU A 176 -38.06 -8.26 9.96
N VAL A 177 -37.63 -8.75 11.14
CA VAL A 177 -36.46 -8.20 11.85
C VAL A 177 -35.18 -8.28 11.00
N TYR A 178 -35.01 -9.37 10.23
CA TYR A 178 -33.88 -9.52 9.32
C TYR A 178 -34.00 -8.58 8.13
N LEU A 179 -35.20 -8.42 7.58
CA LEU A 179 -35.44 -7.52 6.45
C LEU A 179 -35.16 -6.06 6.82
N ASP A 180 -35.58 -5.62 8.00
CA ASP A 180 -35.35 -4.26 8.48
C ASP A 180 -33.85 -4.00 8.73
N ARG A 181 -33.16 -4.94 9.37
CA ARG A 181 -31.70 -4.87 9.53
C ARG A 181 -30.99 -4.82 8.18
N LEU A 182 -31.39 -5.65 7.22
CA LEU A 182 -30.78 -5.68 5.89
C LEU A 182 -30.91 -4.33 5.17
N LYS A 183 -32.10 -3.71 5.19
CA LYS A 183 -32.34 -2.40 4.57
C LYS A 183 -31.45 -1.31 5.16
N GLN A 184 -31.30 -1.30 6.49
CA GLN A 184 -30.41 -0.36 7.18
C GLN A 184 -28.95 -0.53 6.75
N GLU A 185 -28.45 -1.77 6.74
CA GLU A 185 -27.07 -2.06 6.34
C GLU A 185 -26.81 -1.72 4.88
N LEU A 186 -27.68 -2.15 3.96
CA LEU A 186 -27.55 -1.89 2.53
C LEU A 186 -27.54 -0.40 2.22
N SER A 187 -28.42 0.38 2.88
CA SER A 187 -28.47 1.84 2.69
C SER A 187 -27.12 2.50 3.05
N LEU A 188 -26.50 2.09 4.16
CA LEU A 188 -25.21 2.65 4.55
C LEU A 188 -24.05 2.16 3.66
N ILE A 189 -24.06 0.89 3.27
CA ILE A 189 -23.05 0.32 2.35
C ILE A 189 -23.08 1.05 1.00
N GLU A 190 -24.27 1.31 0.46
CA GLU A 190 -24.48 2.04 -0.79
C GLU A 190 -24.07 3.50 -0.68
N LYS A 191 -24.48 4.18 0.39
CA LYS A 191 -24.05 5.56 0.66
C LYS A 191 -22.52 5.70 0.73
N LYS A 192 -21.81 4.65 1.15
CA LYS A 192 -20.34 4.62 1.26
C LYS A 192 -19.65 4.09 0.00
N GLY A 193 -20.37 3.51 -0.96
CA GLY A 193 -19.80 2.93 -2.17
C GLY A 193 -19.02 1.62 -1.94
N PHE A 194 -19.39 0.84 -0.91
CA PHE A 194 -18.69 -0.38 -0.52
C PHE A 194 -19.28 -1.67 -1.10
N GLU A 195 -20.28 -1.60 -1.98
CA GLU A 195 -20.95 -2.77 -2.58
C GLU A 195 -19.95 -3.68 -3.29
N ARG A 196 -19.07 -3.09 -4.11
CA ARG A 196 -18.03 -3.83 -4.86
C ARG A 196 -17.04 -4.52 -3.92
N TYR A 197 -16.79 -3.94 -2.75
CA TYR A 197 -15.90 -4.52 -1.75
C TYR A 197 -16.52 -5.77 -1.11
N PHE A 198 -17.79 -5.73 -0.69
CA PHE A 198 -18.49 -6.93 -0.22
C PHE A 198 -18.57 -8.00 -1.30
N TRP A 199 -18.82 -7.58 -2.54
CA TRP A 199 -18.94 -8.50 -3.67
C TRP A 199 -17.63 -9.26 -3.94
N ILE A 200 -16.48 -8.59 -3.98
CA ILE A 200 -15.22 -9.28 -4.22
C ILE A 200 -14.85 -10.23 -3.07
N VAL A 201 -15.13 -9.84 -1.83
CA VAL A 201 -14.92 -10.70 -0.64
C VAL A 201 -15.81 -11.95 -0.72
N LYS A 202 -17.08 -11.82 -1.11
CA LYS A 202 -17.97 -12.95 -1.38
C LYS A 202 -17.41 -13.86 -2.49
N GLU A 203 -16.91 -13.29 -3.58
CA GLU A 203 -16.29 -14.09 -4.66
C GLU A 203 -15.02 -14.82 -4.21
N ILE A 204 -14.21 -14.24 -3.32
CA ILE A 204 -13.05 -14.91 -2.70
C ILE A 204 -13.51 -16.13 -1.89
N VAL A 205 -14.47 -15.93 -0.98
CA VAL A 205 -15.00 -17.01 -0.12
C VAL A 205 -15.66 -18.11 -0.94
N GLU A 206 -16.46 -17.76 -1.96
CA GLU A 206 -17.08 -18.74 -2.85
C GLU A 206 -16.04 -19.51 -3.68
N THR A 207 -14.98 -18.84 -4.15
CA THR A 207 -13.91 -19.51 -4.89
C THR A 207 -13.20 -20.53 -3.99
N ALA A 208 -12.89 -20.17 -2.75
CA ALA A 208 -12.31 -21.09 -1.76
C ALA A 208 -13.22 -22.31 -1.51
N ARG A 209 -14.52 -22.08 -1.29
CA ARG A 209 -15.50 -23.16 -1.10
C ARG A 209 -15.63 -24.08 -2.32
N ARG A 210 -15.63 -23.52 -3.55
CA ARG A 210 -15.66 -24.32 -4.79
C ARG A 210 -14.41 -25.20 -4.94
N MET A 211 -13.26 -24.71 -4.45
CA MET A 211 -12.02 -25.47 -4.38
C MET A 211 -11.98 -26.48 -3.21
N ARG A 212 -13.06 -26.58 -2.42
CA ARG A 212 -13.16 -27.42 -1.21
C ARG A 212 -12.11 -27.06 -0.14
N ILE A 213 -11.76 -25.77 -0.07
CA ILE A 213 -10.91 -25.22 0.98
C ILE A 213 -11.80 -24.81 2.15
N ASP A 214 -11.43 -25.22 3.35
CA ASP A 214 -12.13 -24.80 4.56
C ASP A 214 -11.95 -23.30 4.80
N VAL A 215 -13.08 -22.61 5.01
CA VAL A 215 -13.14 -21.18 5.33
C VAL A 215 -13.68 -21.05 6.74
N GLY A 216 -13.00 -20.27 7.57
CA GLY A 216 -13.43 -20.00 8.93
C GLY A 216 -14.80 -19.30 8.99
N PRO A 217 -15.42 -19.23 10.18
CA PRO A 217 -16.75 -18.65 10.33
C PRO A 217 -16.82 -17.12 10.12
N GLY A 218 -15.67 -16.47 9.92
CA GLY A 218 -15.50 -15.02 9.91
C GLY A 218 -14.93 -14.52 11.24
N ARG A 219 -14.17 -13.42 11.18
CA ARG A 219 -13.57 -12.79 12.36
C ARG A 219 -13.64 -11.27 12.29
N GLY A 220 -13.21 -10.62 13.37
CA GLY A 220 -13.16 -9.17 13.46
C GLY A 220 -14.56 -8.55 13.49
N SER A 221 -14.68 -7.30 13.04
CA SER A 221 -15.96 -6.59 13.08
C SER A 221 -16.97 -7.10 12.03
N ALA A 222 -16.52 -7.74 10.96
CA ALA A 222 -17.38 -8.15 9.85
C ALA A 222 -18.51 -9.12 10.25
N VAL A 223 -18.35 -9.89 11.34
CA VAL A 223 -19.39 -10.78 11.88
C VAL A 223 -20.63 -10.04 12.37
N GLY A 224 -20.56 -8.72 12.59
CA GLY A 224 -21.70 -7.88 12.96
C GLY A 224 -22.58 -7.46 11.78
N SER A 225 -22.22 -7.82 10.53
CA SER A 225 -23.00 -7.47 9.34
C SER A 225 -23.91 -8.60 8.89
N LEU A 226 -25.20 -8.32 8.81
CA LEU A 226 -26.19 -9.22 8.22
C LEU A 226 -25.96 -9.36 6.72
N VAL A 227 -25.53 -8.31 6.02
CA VAL A 227 -25.16 -8.40 4.60
C VAL A 227 -24.03 -9.42 4.41
N ALA A 228 -22.98 -9.37 5.25
CA ALA A 228 -21.89 -10.34 5.19
C ALA A 228 -22.36 -11.77 5.44
N TYR A 229 -23.25 -11.98 6.42
CA TYR A 229 -23.85 -13.28 6.70
C TYR A 229 -24.69 -13.81 5.52
N LEU A 230 -25.60 -13.01 4.96
CA LEU A 230 -26.49 -13.43 3.87
C LEU A 230 -25.77 -13.63 2.53
N MET A 231 -24.66 -12.93 2.31
CA MET A 231 -23.72 -13.18 1.21
C MET A 231 -22.85 -14.43 1.44
N GLY A 232 -22.91 -15.01 2.65
CA GLY A 232 -22.12 -16.18 3.03
C GLY A 232 -20.65 -15.86 3.24
N ILE A 233 -20.27 -14.60 3.44
CA ILE A 233 -18.90 -14.19 3.77
C ILE A 233 -18.56 -14.68 5.18
N THR A 234 -19.48 -14.49 6.11
CA THR A 234 -19.43 -15.02 7.47
C THR A 234 -20.48 -16.13 7.63
N SER A 235 -20.30 -17.01 8.61
CA SER A 235 -21.30 -18.01 9.00
C SER A 235 -21.97 -17.70 10.35
N ILE A 236 -21.61 -16.57 10.97
CA ILE A 236 -22.18 -16.09 12.22
C ILE A 236 -23.38 -15.18 11.92
N ASP A 237 -24.55 -15.57 12.42
CA ASP A 237 -25.76 -14.76 12.35
C ASP A 237 -25.71 -13.62 13.38
N PRO A 238 -25.61 -12.34 12.95
CA PRO A 238 -25.48 -11.23 13.87
C PRO A 238 -26.72 -10.97 14.71
N LEU A 239 -27.92 -11.27 14.21
CA LEU A 239 -29.16 -11.05 14.96
C LEU A 239 -29.33 -12.10 16.05
N LYS A 240 -28.96 -13.35 15.76
CA LYS A 240 -28.99 -14.44 16.75
C LYS A 240 -28.09 -14.17 17.96
N TYR A 241 -26.95 -13.49 17.75
CA TYR A 241 -25.95 -13.22 18.78
C TYR A 241 -25.91 -11.75 19.22
N ASP A 242 -26.92 -10.95 18.86
CA ASP A 242 -27.03 -9.53 19.20
C ASP A 242 -25.77 -8.70 18.87
N LEU A 243 -25.22 -8.93 17.68
CA LEU A 243 -24.03 -8.26 17.18
C LEU A 243 -24.38 -6.95 16.47
N LEU A 244 -23.65 -5.89 16.83
CA LEU A 244 -23.87 -4.53 16.34
C LEU A 244 -23.19 -4.29 14.99
N PHE A 245 -23.94 -3.77 14.01
CA PHE A 245 -23.41 -3.43 12.69
C PHE A 245 -22.50 -2.20 12.74
N GLU A 246 -22.79 -1.25 13.64
CA GLU A 246 -22.10 0.04 13.76
C GLU A 246 -20.65 -0.10 14.19
N ARG A 247 -20.31 -1.23 14.82
CA ARG A 247 -18.92 -1.60 15.14
C ARG A 247 -18.11 -1.92 13.88
N PHE A 248 -18.78 -2.42 12.85
CA PHE A 248 -18.18 -2.69 11.56
C PHE A 248 -18.18 -1.46 10.67
N LEU A 249 -19.37 -0.88 10.43
CA LEU A 249 -19.55 0.27 9.57
C LEU A 249 -20.53 1.26 10.20
N ASN A 250 -20.10 2.52 10.31
CA ASN A 250 -20.94 3.63 10.78
C ASN A 250 -20.70 4.88 9.92
N GLU A 251 -21.56 5.88 10.07
CA GLU A 251 -21.48 7.11 9.27
C GLU A 251 -20.18 7.90 9.49
N GLY A 252 -19.65 7.89 10.71
CA GLY A 252 -18.43 8.62 11.09
C GLY A 252 -17.14 8.01 10.53
N ARG A 253 -17.16 6.75 10.10
CA ARG A 253 -15.99 6.07 9.54
C ARG A 253 -15.71 6.56 8.12
N LYS A 254 -14.50 7.09 7.90
CA LYS A 254 -14.06 7.63 6.59
C LYS A 254 -13.47 6.57 5.67
N GLU A 255 -12.88 5.52 6.23
CA GLU A 255 -12.18 4.47 5.50
C GLU A 255 -13.03 3.20 5.40
N ALA A 256 -12.74 2.38 4.39
CA ALA A 256 -13.38 1.08 4.23
C ALA A 256 -13.07 0.20 5.45
N PRO A 257 -14.07 -0.54 5.98
CA PRO A 257 -13.82 -1.48 7.07
C PRO A 257 -13.08 -2.70 6.53
N ASP A 258 -12.26 -3.34 7.37
CA ASP A 258 -11.62 -4.60 6.99
C ASP A 258 -12.62 -5.76 7.11
N ILE A 259 -12.75 -6.56 6.04
CA ILE A 259 -13.42 -7.86 6.05
C ILE A 259 -12.36 -8.96 5.99
N ASP A 260 -12.01 -9.44 7.17
CA ASP A 260 -11.03 -10.50 7.34
C ASP A 260 -11.63 -11.88 7.03
N ILE A 261 -10.92 -12.65 6.21
CA ILE A 261 -11.26 -14.05 5.90
C ILE A 261 -10.15 -14.97 6.44
N ASP A 262 -10.56 -16.03 7.13
CA ASP A 262 -9.71 -17.15 7.51
C ASP A 262 -9.88 -18.28 6.50
N ILE A 263 -8.78 -18.77 5.96
CA ILE A 263 -8.76 -19.95 5.08
C ILE A 263 -7.72 -20.92 5.60
N GLU A 264 -7.87 -22.20 5.23
CA GLU A 264 -6.87 -23.20 5.51
C GLU A 264 -5.50 -22.85 4.90
N ASP A 265 -4.46 -22.80 5.73
CA ASP A 265 -3.12 -22.32 5.34
C ASP A 265 -2.50 -23.14 4.20
N ARG A 266 -2.71 -24.47 4.22
CA ARG A 266 -2.18 -25.40 3.20
C ARG A 266 -2.56 -25.01 1.77
N PHE A 267 -3.75 -24.45 1.58
CA PHE A 267 -4.29 -24.10 0.25
C PHE A 267 -4.26 -22.60 -0.05
N ARG A 268 -3.68 -21.78 0.83
CA ARG A 268 -3.62 -20.32 0.66
C ARG A 268 -2.97 -19.91 -0.66
N LYS A 269 -1.87 -20.57 -1.04
CA LYS A 269 -1.16 -20.27 -2.30
C LYS A 269 -2.00 -20.62 -3.52
N ASP A 270 -2.67 -21.76 -3.51
CA ASP A 270 -3.52 -22.22 -4.61
C ASP A 270 -4.71 -21.28 -4.82
N LEU A 271 -5.33 -20.82 -3.73
CA LEU A 271 -6.39 -19.84 -3.80
C LEU A 271 -5.88 -18.51 -4.37
N ILE A 272 -4.73 -17.99 -3.89
CA ILE A 272 -4.15 -16.75 -4.41
C ILE A 272 -3.87 -16.87 -5.91
N GLN A 273 -3.31 -18.00 -6.36
CA GLN A 273 -3.08 -18.26 -7.78
C GLN A 273 -4.40 -18.22 -8.56
N LYS A 274 -5.44 -18.91 -8.06
CA LYS A 274 -6.74 -18.95 -8.72
C LYS A 274 -7.43 -17.59 -8.80
N LEU A 275 -7.32 -16.79 -7.76
CA LEU A 275 -7.83 -15.42 -7.73
C LEU A 275 -7.04 -14.51 -8.68
N SER A 276 -5.73 -14.72 -8.80
CA SER A 276 -4.87 -13.98 -9.73
C SER A 276 -5.32 -14.16 -11.18
N GLU A 277 -5.59 -15.41 -11.60
CA GLU A 277 -6.12 -15.72 -12.94
C GLU A 277 -7.46 -15.03 -13.24
N ARG A 278 -8.25 -14.76 -12.20
CA ARG A 278 -9.60 -14.22 -12.34
C ARG A 278 -9.63 -12.69 -12.33
N PHE A 279 -8.82 -12.07 -11.48
CA PHE A 279 -8.90 -10.62 -11.22
C PHE A 279 -7.73 -9.82 -11.81
N PHE A 280 -6.63 -10.47 -12.17
CA PHE A 280 -5.39 -9.81 -12.64
C PHE A 280 -5.06 -10.20 -14.08
N VAL A 281 -6.08 -10.21 -14.95
CA VAL A 281 -5.92 -10.34 -16.41
C VAL A 281 -5.53 -9.00 -17.02
#